data_AF-A0A4V2YTY1-F1
#
_entry.id   AF-A0A4V2YTY1-F1
#
_cell.length_a   1.000
_cell.length_b   1.000
_cell.length_c   1.000
_cell.angle_alpha   90.00
_cell.angle_beta   90.00
_cell.angle_gamma   90.00
#
_symmetry.space_group_name_H-M   'P 1'
#
loop_
_entity.id
_entity.type
_entity.pdbx_description
1 polymer ?
#
loop_
_entity_poly.entity_id
_entity_poly.type
_entity_poly.pdbx_seq_one_letter_code
_entity_poly.pdbx_strand_id
1 'polypeptide(L)'
;MLESLLFIFLIIIGGIFLIISLVVLIVGLIKKSSKLKKLSLGIGIVPILCFGLITFWYLIAVPSFNNSQIQDFAGVYEINNSAYELITKNGLDKKKPKLILFTDGTYKFDEMEGVGLKKSGTWKTGGIDGLFEFYDERGNLSEWASPSGSGKESALSFDFKIDKKDWTNTESILFVKTESE
;
A
#
# COMPACT_ATOMS: atom_id res chain seq x y z
N MET A 1 4.01 -5.09 -9.45
CA MET A 1 5.04 -5.96 -10.08
C MET A 1 6.21 -5.24 -10.74
N LEU A 2 6.01 -4.15 -11.52
CA LEU A 2 7.10 -3.45 -12.22
C LEU A 2 8.14 -2.82 -11.27
N GLU A 3 7.66 -2.24 -10.16
CA GLU A 3 8.48 -1.67 -9.10
C GLU A 3 9.46 -2.71 -8.52
N SER A 4 8.97 -3.91 -8.21
CA SER A 4 9.78 -5.00 -7.68
C SER A 4 10.87 -5.43 -8.69
N LEU A 5 10.55 -5.46 -9.98
CA LEU A 5 11.51 -5.80 -11.04
C LEU A 5 12.63 -4.75 -11.14
N LEU A 6 12.29 -3.46 -11.08
CA LEU A 6 13.24 -2.37 -11.11
C LEU A 6 14.22 -2.44 -9.93
N PHE A 7 13.73 -2.71 -8.72
CA PHE A 7 14.60 -2.83 -7.55
C PHE A 7 15.47 -4.08 -7.58
N ILE A 8 14.97 -5.21 -8.08
CA ILE A 8 15.81 -6.39 -8.32
C ILE A 8 16.94 -6.06 -9.29
N PHE A 9 16.64 -5.36 -10.39
CA PHE A 9 17.66 -4.91 -11.33
C PHE A 9 18.71 -4.00 -10.65
N LEU A 10 18.29 -3.01 -9.87
CA LEU A 10 19.20 -2.11 -9.14
C LEU A 10 20.06 -2.85 -8.12
N ILE A 11 19.52 -3.85 -7.43
CA ILE A 11 20.27 -4.70 -6.50
C ILE A 11 21.34 -5.51 -7.24
N ILE A 12 21.00 -6.12 -8.38
CA ILE A 12 21.93 -6.92 -9.17
C ILE A 12 23.07 -6.03 -9.72
N ILE A 13 22.72 -4.92 -10.37
CA ILE A 13 23.72 -4.00 -10.93
C ILE A 13 24.57 -3.39 -9.81
N GLY A 14 23.96 -2.92 -8.73
CA GLY A 14 24.67 -2.40 -7.57
C GLY A 14 25.62 -3.44 -6.97
N GLY A 15 25.15 -4.68 -6.77
CA GLY A 15 25.96 -5.77 -6.24
C GLY A 15 27.17 -6.10 -7.11
N ILE A 16 26.99 -6.22 -8.43
CA ILE A 16 28.08 -6.50 -9.38
C ILE A 16 29.13 -5.38 -9.34
N PHE A 17 28.71 -4.12 -9.45
CA PHE A 17 29.64 -2.99 -9.44
C PHE A 17 30.34 -2.81 -8.09
N LEU A 18 29.68 -3.14 -6.98
CA LEU A 18 30.30 -3.15 -5.66
C LEU A 18 31.44 -4.18 -5.59
N ILE A 19 31.21 -5.41 -6.06
CA ILE A 19 32.24 -6.46 -6.09
C ILE A 19 33.41 -6.02 -6.98
N ILE A 20 33.14 -5.51 -8.18
CA ILE A 20 34.17 -5.02 -9.09
C ILE A 20 34.99 -3.90 -8.44
N SER A 21 34.31 -2.91 -7.82
CA SER A 21 34.97 -1.80 -7.13
C SER A 21 35.90 -2.29 -6.03
N LEU A 22 35.44 -3.24 -5.20
CA LEU A 22 36.23 -3.83 -4.12
C LEU A 22 37.46 -4.59 -4.64
N VAL A 23 37.30 -5.41 -5.68
CA VAL A 23 38.41 -6.15 -6.29
C VAL A 23 39.45 -5.17 -6.87
N VAL A 24 39.01 -4.15 -7.62
CA VAL A 24 39.92 -3.14 -8.18
C VAL A 24 40.62 -2.35 -7.07
N LEU A 25 39.92 -2.05 -5.98
CA LEU A 25 40.50 -1.37 -4.81
C LEU A 25 41.59 -2.22 -4.16
N ILE A 26 41.33 -3.50 -3.90
CA ILE A 26 42.30 -4.44 -3.32
C ILE A 26 43.54 -4.53 -4.22
N VAL A 27 43.37 -4.71 -5.53
CA VAL A 27 44.48 -4.73 -6.49
C VAL A 27 45.24 -3.40 -6.47
N GLY A 28 44.53 -2.27 -6.39
CA GLY A 28 45.12 -0.94 -6.26
C GLY A 28 45.93 -0.73 -4.98
N LEU A 29 45.50 -1.33 -3.86
CA LEU A 29 46.22 -1.32 -2.59
C LEU A 29 47.49 -2.17 -2.67
N ILE A 30 47.39 -3.40 -3.15
CA ILE A 30 48.53 -4.33 -3.31
C ILE A 30 49.59 -3.73 -4.24
N LYS A 31 49.17 -3.21 -5.40
CA LYS A 31 50.09 -2.58 -6.37
C LYS A 31 50.52 -1.16 -6.00
N LYS A 32 50.05 -0.63 -4.86
CA LYS A 32 50.24 0.78 -4.43
C LYS A 32 49.90 1.80 -5.53
N SER A 33 48.96 1.48 -6.42
CA SER A 33 48.63 2.28 -7.60
C SER A 33 47.54 3.30 -7.28
N SER A 34 47.88 4.59 -7.37
CA SER A 34 46.91 5.69 -7.17
C SER A 34 45.84 5.72 -8.26
N LYS A 35 46.19 5.37 -9.51
CA LYS A 35 45.26 5.31 -10.65
C LYS A 35 44.17 4.26 -10.42
N LEU A 36 44.55 3.06 -9.95
CA LEU A 36 43.59 1.99 -9.66
C LEU A 36 42.66 2.35 -8.48
N LYS A 37 43.19 2.99 -7.43
CA LYS A 37 42.37 3.48 -6.31
C LYS A 37 41.35 4.52 -6.74
N LYS A 38 41.74 5.46 -7.61
CA LYS A 38 40.80 6.45 -8.19
C LYS A 38 39.74 5.77 -9.05
N LEU A 39 40.12 4.80 -9.86
CA LEU A 39 39.20 4.03 -10.69
C LEU A 39 38.19 3.24 -9.84
N SER A 40 38.64 2.55 -8.77
CA SER A 40 37.75 1.81 -7.89
C SER A 40 36.74 2.73 -7.20
N LEU A 41 37.16 3.92 -6.76
CA LEU A 41 36.24 4.91 -6.19
C LEU A 41 35.21 5.38 -7.22
N GLY A 42 35.62 5.64 -8.47
CA GLY A 42 34.70 5.99 -9.56
C GLY A 42 33.66 4.90 -9.83
N ILE A 43 34.08 3.63 -9.90
CA ILE A 43 33.18 2.48 -10.04
C ILE A 43 32.26 2.36 -8.81
N GLY A 44 32.79 2.64 -7.62
CA GLY A 44 32.07 2.59 -6.35
C GLY A 44 30.93 3.60 -6.21
N ILE A 45 30.86 4.62 -7.08
CA ILE A 45 29.72 5.55 -7.11
C ILE A 45 28.45 4.84 -7.59
N VAL A 46 28.55 3.90 -8.53
CA VAL A 46 27.41 3.17 -9.08
C VAL A 46 26.59 2.44 -8.00
N PRO A 47 27.16 1.58 -7.13
CA PRO A 47 26.40 0.93 -6.07
C PRO A 47 25.82 1.93 -5.07
N ILE A 48 26.54 3.02 -4.75
CA ILE A 48 26.03 4.08 -3.86
C ILE A 48 24.75 4.68 -4.44
N LEU A 49 24.71 4.97 -5.75
CA LEU A 49 23.51 5.48 -6.40
C LEU A 49 22.38 4.44 -6.43
N CYS A 50 22.68 3.17 -6.76
CA CYS A 50 21.68 2.11 -6.79
C CYS A 50 21.03 1.89 -5.41
N PHE A 51 21.84 1.66 -4.37
CA PHE A 51 21.33 1.43 -3.01
C PHE A 51 20.78 2.71 -2.37
N GLY A 52 21.35 3.87 -2.72
CA GLY A 52 20.83 5.17 -2.31
C GLY A 52 19.44 5.43 -2.84
N LEU A 53 19.17 5.11 -4.12
CA LEU A 53 17.84 5.24 -4.71
C LEU A 53 16.81 4.30 -4.06
N ILE A 54 17.20 3.04 -3.80
CA ILE A 54 16.35 2.08 -3.07
C ILE A 54 16.03 2.62 -1.67
N THR A 55 17.06 3.07 -0.95
CA THR A 55 16.90 3.61 0.41
C THR A 55 16.00 4.85 0.42
N PHE A 56 16.23 5.78 -0.52
CA PHE A 56 15.39 6.96 -0.71
C PHE A 56 13.93 6.58 -0.96
N TRP A 57 13.69 5.60 -1.84
CA TRP A 57 12.34 5.17 -2.17
C TRP A 57 11.58 4.65 -0.95
N TYR A 58 12.15 3.71 -0.19
CA TYR A 58 11.45 3.08 0.94
C TYR A 58 11.43 3.92 2.22
N LEU A 59 12.45 4.76 2.47
CA LEU A 59 12.49 5.57 3.69
C LEU A 59 11.81 6.93 3.53
N ILE A 60 11.70 7.44 2.30
CA ILE A 60 11.22 8.81 2.05
C ILE A 60 9.99 8.79 1.13
N ALA A 61 10.11 8.25 -0.08
CA ALA A 61 9.05 8.36 -1.08
C ALA A 61 7.77 7.59 -0.67
N VAL A 62 7.90 6.31 -0.32
CA VAL A 62 6.76 5.45 0.07
C VAL A 62 6.03 6.00 1.30
N PRO A 63 6.70 6.34 2.42
CA PRO A 63 6.02 6.97 3.56
C PRO A 63 5.34 8.29 3.20
N SER A 64 5.96 9.12 2.36
CA SER A 64 5.37 10.38 1.92
C SER A 64 4.10 10.16 1.12
N PHE A 65 4.10 9.22 0.17
CA PHE A 65 2.90 8.90 -0.63
C PHE A 65 1.81 8.29 0.24
N ASN A 66 2.15 7.39 1.15
CA ASN A 66 1.18 6.78 2.05
C ASN A 66 0.53 7.83 2.98
N ASN A 67 1.32 8.73 3.57
CA ASN A 67 0.77 9.81 4.39
C ASN A 67 -0.16 10.74 3.59
N SER A 68 0.21 11.06 2.34
CA SER A 68 -0.65 11.84 1.46
C SER A 68 -1.96 11.12 1.14
N GLN A 69 -1.92 9.81 0.88
CA GLN A 69 -3.13 9.01 0.64
C GLN A 69 -4.00 8.88 1.88
N ILE A 70 -3.40 8.72 3.07
CA ILE A 70 -4.15 8.72 4.34
C ILE A 70 -4.92 10.03 4.51
N GLN A 71 -4.29 11.17 4.24
CA GLN A 71 -4.97 12.47 4.32
C GLN A 71 -6.09 12.60 3.28
N ASP A 72 -5.85 12.12 2.07
CA ASP A 72 -6.82 12.23 0.97
C ASP A 72 -8.04 11.33 1.17
N PHE A 73 -7.85 10.13 1.73
CA PHE A 73 -8.91 9.15 1.97
C PHE A 73 -9.51 9.20 3.38
N ALA A 74 -8.95 9.96 4.32
CA ALA A 74 -9.62 10.18 5.59
C ALA A 74 -10.96 10.92 5.38
N GLY A 75 -12.00 10.44 6.06
CA GLY A 75 -13.34 10.99 5.96
C GLY A 75 -14.45 9.99 6.25
N VAL A 76 -15.67 10.42 5.99
CA VAL A 76 -16.87 9.61 6.16
C VAL A 76 -17.26 9.01 4.81
N TYR A 77 -17.66 7.75 4.83
CA TYR A 77 -18.07 7.00 3.67
C TYR A 77 -19.44 6.36 3.92
N GLU A 78 -20.27 6.40 2.89
CA GLU A 78 -21.56 5.73 2.84
C GLU A 78 -21.63 4.81 1.64
N ILE A 79 -22.40 3.74 1.76
CA ILE A 79 -22.63 2.84 0.65
C ILE A 79 -23.40 3.54 -0.48
N ASN A 80 -22.97 3.32 -1.73
CA ASN A 80 -23.69 3.86 -2.87
C ASN A 80 -25.08 3.22 -3.03
N ASN A 81 -25.97 3.85 -3.79
CA ASN A 81 -27.36 3.37 -3.91
C ASN A 81 -27.44 1.98 -4.54
N SER A 82 -26.61 1.67 -5.54
CA SER A 82 -26.60 0.35 -6.19
C SER A 82 -26.21 -0.78 -5.23
N ALA A 83 -25.19 -0.58 -4.40
CA ALA A 83 -24.79 -1.56 -3.41
C ALA A 83 -25.82 -1.67 -2.28
N TYR A 84 -26.46 -0.56 -1.89
CA TYR A 84 -27.57 -0.59 -0.93
C TYR A 84 -28.76 -1.42 -1.41
N GLU A 85 -29.16 -1.28 -2.68
CA GLU A 85 -30.23 -2.09 -3.28
C GLU A 85 -29.88 -3.58 -3.27
N LEU A 86 -28.63 -3.93 -3.58
CA LEU A 86 -28.12 -5.31 -3.55
C LEU A 86 -28.24 -5.91 -2.14
N ILE A 87 -27.78 -5.19 -1.11
CA ILE A 87 -27.81 -5.64 0.28
C ILE A 87 -29.26 -5.81 0.77
N THR A 88 -30.12 -4.83 0.47
CA THR A 88 -31.52 -4.84 0.90
C THR A 88 -32.29 -5.98 0.24
N LYS A 89 -32.04 -6.25 -1.05
CA LYS A 89 -32.65 -7.36 -1.79
C LYS A 89 -32.29 -8.72 -1.21
N ASN A 90 -31.07 -8.86 -0.69
CA ASN A 90 -30.59 -10.08 -0.04
C ASN A 90 -30.98 -10.17 1.45
N GLY A 91 -31.70 -9.17 1.98
CA GLY A 91 -32.22 -9.19 3.36
C GLY A 91 -31.16 -9.01 4.45
N LEU A 92 -29.97 -8.54 4.09
CA LEU A 92 -28.79 -8.53 4.97
C LEU A 92 -28.74 -7.31 5.90
N ASP A 93 -29.30 -6.16 5.50
CA ASP A 93 -29.37 -4.99 6.38
C ASP A 93 -30.49 -4.01 5.97
N LYS A 94 -31.03 -3.27 6.95
CA LYS A 94 -32.08 -2.25 6.75
C LYS A 94 -31.56 -0.82 6.90
N LYS A 95 -30.31 -0.65 7.32
CA LYS A 95 -29.65 0.65 7.48
C LYS A 95 -28.47 0.75 6.53
N LYS A 96 -28.18 1.98 6.08
CA LYS A 96 -26.96 2.26 5.32
C LYS A 96 -25.78 2.27 6.31
N PRO A 97 -24.82 1.35 6.22
CA PRO A 97 -23.67 1.34 7.10
C PRO A 97 -22.74 2.50 6.75
N LYS A 98 -22.15 3.10 7.79
CA LYS A 98 -21.15 4.15 7.66
C LYS A 98 -19.77 3.64 8.01
N LEU A 99 -18.79 4.04 7.20
CA LEU A 99 -17.37 3.83 7.45
C LEU A 99 -16.70 5.19 7.66
N ILE A 100 -15.92 5.32 8.72
CA ILE A 100 -15.17 6.55 9.04
C ILE A 100 -13.70 6.20 9.10
N LEU A 101 -12.91 6.84 8.24
CA LEU A 101 -11.46 6.74 8.22
C LEU A 101 -10.84 7.97 8.86
N PHE A 102 -10.06 7.78 9.91
CA PHE A 102 -9.36 8.86 10.61
C PHE A 102 -7.94 9.03 10.06
N THR A 103 -7.44 10.27 10.10
CA THR A 103 -6.09 10.63 9.63
C THR A 103 -4.96 10.03 10.47
N ASP A 104 -5.27 9.53 11.67
CA ASP A 104 -4.32 8.83 12.53
C ASP A 104 -4.16 7.34 12.16
N GLY A 105 -4.83 6.89 11.09
CA GLY A 105 -4.79 5.50 10.65
C GLY A 105 -5.74 4.59 11.41
N THR A 106 -6.69 5.12 12.19
CA THR A 106 -7.78 4.34 12.80
C THR A 106 -9.05 4.42 11.97
N TYR A 107 -9.98 3.47 12.15
CA TYR A 107 -11.30 3.53 11.52
C TYR A 107 -12.42 3.11 12.48
N LYS A 108 -13.66 3.50 12.12
CA LYS A 108 -14.90 3.02 12.72
C LYS A 108 -15.88 2.59 11.63
N PHE A 109 -16.59 1.51 11.87
CA PHE A 109 -17.56 0.95 10.94
C PHE A 109 -18.80 0.48 11.69
N ASP A 110 -19.99 0.72 11.12
CA ASP A 110 -21.26 0.32 11.74
C ASP A 110 -21.47 -1.20 11.84
N GLU A 111 -20.55 -1.99 11.27
CA GLU A 111 -20.62 -3.44 11.09
C GLU A 111 -21.80 -3.86 10.20
N MET A 112 -21.52 -4.71 9.21
CA MET A 112 -22.50 -5.22 8.27
C MET A 112 -22.18 -6.68 7.96
N GLU A 113 -23.21 -7.52 7.90
CA GLU A 113 -23.03 -8.89 7.43
C GLU A 113 -22.59 -8.91 5.97
N GLY A 114 -21.57 -9.72 5.65
CA GLY A 114 -21.08 -9.91 4.27
C GLY A 114 -19.77 -9.18 3.98
N VAL A 115 -19.39 -8.19 4.79
CA VAL A 115 -18.07 -7.52 4.75
C VAL A 115 -17.21 -8.06 5.89
N GLY A 116 -15.95 -8.42 5.64
CA GLY A 116 -15.03 -8.95 6.66
C GLY A 116 -14.57 -7.94 7.70
N LEU A 117 -14.99 -6.68 7.60
CA LEU A 117 -14.53 -5.55 8.40
C LEU A 117 -15.13 -5.55 9.82
N LYS A 118 -14.29 -5.32 10.84
CA LYS A 118 -14.73 -5.17 12.24
C LYS A 118 -15.28 -3.77 12.51
N LYS A 119 -15.87 -3.56 13.69
CA LYS A 119 -16.41 -2.26 14.12
C LYS A 119 -15.36 -1.14 14.22
N SER A 120 -14.13 -1.51 14.51
CA SER A 120 -13.01 -0.59 14.73
C SER A 120 -11.69 -1.30 14.53
N GLY A 121 -10.67 -0.51 14.26
CA GLY A 121 -9.30 -0.97 14.16
C GLY A 121 -8.42 0.05 13.46
N THR A 122 -7.39 -0.42 12.77
CA THR A 122 -6.47 0.42 12.00
C THR A 122 -6.58 0.16 10.51
N TRP A 123 -6.27 1.17 9.71
CA TRP A 123 -6.19 1.06 8.26
C TRP A 123 -4.88 1.67 7.78
N LYS A 124 -4.36 1.14 6.67
CA LYS A 124 -3.15 1.67 6.03
C LYS A 124 -3.28 1.64 4.52
N THR A 125 -2.60 2.56 3.88
CA THR A 125 -2.51 2.68 2.42
C THR A 125 -1.24 2.00 1.91
N GLY A 126 -1.14 1.84 0.58
CA GLY A 126 0.06 1.26 -0.04
C GLY A 126 0.27 -0.22 0.30
N GLY A 127 -0.81 -0.97 0.50
CA GLY A 127 -0.79 -2.42 0.61
C GLY A 127 -0.47 -3.10 -0.73
N ILE A 128 -0.58 -4.42 -0.76
CA ILE A 128 -0.31 -5.22 -1.96
C ILE A 128 -1.17 -4.71 -3.12
N ASP A 129 -0.52 -4.46 -4.27
CA ASP A 129 -1.14 -3.92 -5.49
C ASP A 129 -1.94 -2.62 -5.32
N GLY A 130 -1.57 -1.80 -4.31
CA GLY A 130 -2.21 -0.51 -4.05
C GLY A 130 -3.52 -0.60 -3.26
N LEU A 131 -3.88 -1.80 -2.80
CA LEU A 131 -5.03 -1.99 -1.91
C LEU A 131 -4.80 -1.33 -0.56
N PHE A 132 -5.91 -0.94 0.07
CA PHE A 132 -5.92 -0.52 1.45
C PHE A 132 -6.14 -1.74 2.35
N GLU A 133 -5.41 -1.77 3.46
CA GLU A 133 -5.45 -2.87 4.40
C GLU A 133 -6.12 -2.43 5.69
N PHE A 134 -7.11 -3.19 6.12
CA PHE A 134 -7.84 -2.98 7.36
C PHE A 134 -7.50 -4.06 8.36
N TYR A 135 -7.23 -3.65 9.59
CA TYR A 135 -6.85 -4.52 10.70
C TYR A 135 -7.86 -4.40 11.82
N ASP A 136 -8.09 -5.49 12.55
CA ASP A 136 -8.85 -5.45 13.79
C ASP A 136 -8.03 -4.82 14.93
N GLU A 137 -8.67 -4.59 16.09
CA GLU A 137 -8.01 -4.04 17.29
C GLU A 137 -6.87 -4.92 17.83
N ARG A 138 -6.80 -6.19 17.43
CA ARG A 138 -5.73 -7.13 17.80
C ARG A 138 -4.57 -7.09 16.80
N GLY A 139 -4.67 -6.30 15.74
CA GLY A 139 -3.66 -6.19 14.68
C GLY A 139 -3.73 -7.31 13.65
N ASN A 140 -4.81 -8.10 13.59
CA ASN A 140 -5.01 -9.08 12.52
C ASN A 140 -5.62 -8.41 11.31
N LEU A 141 -5.14 -8.77 10.12
CA LEU A 141 -5.73 -8.33 8.86
C LEU A 141 -7.19 -8.82 8.78
N SER A 142 -8.11 -7.87 8.65
CA SER A 142 -9.55 -8.08 8.65
C SER A 142 -10.11 -8.04 7.23
N GLU A 143 -9.67 -7.06 6.41
CA GLU A 143 -10.24 -6.86 5.08
C GLU A 143 -9.29 -6.04 4.18
N TRP A 144 -9.48 -6.18 2.86
CA TRP A 144 -8.86 -5.33 1.85
C TRP A 144 -9.91 -4.43 1.18
N ALA A 145 -9.51 -3.22 0.81
CA ALA A 145 -10.33 -2.36 -0.04
C ALA A 145 -9.56 -1.87 -1.25
N SER A 146 -10.24 -1.84 -2.40
CA SER A 146 -9.72 -1.20 -3.60
C SER A 146 -10.07 0.29 -3.58
N PRO A 147 -9.08 1.19 -3.45
CA PRO A 147 -9.33 2.63 -3.53
C PRO A 147 -9.57 3.08 -4.97
N SER A 148 -10.44 4.06 -5.14
CA SER A 148 -10.65 4.77 -6.41
C SER A 148 -10.99 6.24 -6.15
N GLY A 149 -10.78 7.09 -7.16
CA GLY A 149 -10.97 8.53 -7.00
C GLY A 149 -9.88 9.19 -6.15
N SER A 150 -10.15 10.45 -5.78
CA SER A 150 -9.28 11.26 -4.91
C SER A 150 -10.07 12.42 -4.31
N GLY A 151 -9.60 12.96 -3.19
CA GLY A 151 -10.20 14.10 -2.50
C GLY A 151 -11.63 13.86 -2.06
N LYS A 152 -12.58 14.52 -2.74
CA LYS A 152 -14.03 14.42 -2.49
C LYS A 152 -14.67 13.24 -3.20
N GLU A 153 -14.09 12.81 -4.31
CA GLU A 153 -14.60 11.71 -5.14
C GLU A 153 -14.00 10.35 -4.71
N SER A 154 -13.34 10.31 -3.56
CA SER A 154 -12.72 9.09 -3.06
C SER A 154 -13.76 8.03 -2.76
N ALA A 155 -13.49 6.80 -3.17
CA ALA A 155 -14.34 5.65 -2.94
C ALA A 155 -13.53 4.41 -2.60
N LEU A 156 -14.13 3.49 -1.87
CA LEU A 156 -13.55 2.24 -1.41
C LEU A 156 -14.45 1.09 -1.81
N SER A 157 -13.89 0.14 -2.55
CA SER A 157 -14.59 -1.06 -2.98
C SER A 157 -14.19 -2.23 -2.08
N PHE A 158 -15.18 -2.95 -1.56
CA PHE A 158 -14.98 -4.12 -0.69
C PHE A 158 -15.62 -5.34 -1.32
N ASP A 159 -15.02 -6.50 -1.08
CA ASP A 159 -15.63 -7.78 -1.37
C ASP A 159 -16.79 -8.04 -0.39
N PHE A 160 -17.92 -8.44 -0.95
CA PHE A 160 -19.16 -8.68 -0.23
C PHE A 160 -19.69 -10.08 -0.51
N LYS A 161 -19.78 -10.89 0.54
CA LYS A 161 -20.28 -12.27 0.46
C LYS A 161 -21.78 -12.29 0.65
N ILE A 162 -22.53 -12.65 -0.39
CA ILE A 162 -23.99 -12.75 -0.35
C ILE A 162 -24.42 -13.96 0.51
N ASP A 163 -23.72 -15.09 0.38
CA ASP A 163 -23.93 -16.28 1.22
C ASP A 163 -22.64 -16.63 1.96
N LYS A 164 -22.72 -16.69 3.30
CA LYS A 164 -21.58 -17.08 4.15
C LYS A 164 -21.09 -18.51 3.87
N LYS A 165 -21.92 -19.37 3.24
CA LYS A 165 -21.58 -20.77 2.91
C LYS A 165 -21.00 -20.96 1.50
N ASP A 166 -21.13 -19.97 0.63
CA ASP A 166 -20.65 -20.04 -0.76
C ASP A 166 -19.67 -18.91 -1.07
N TRP A 167 -18.38 -19.23 -0.99
CA TRP A 167 -17.28 -18.32 -1.28
C TRP A 167 -17.19 -17.89 -2.76
N THR A 168 -17.93 -18.57 -3.65
CA THR A 168 -17.96 -18.22 -5.08
C THR A 168 -18.95 -17.11 -5.41
N ASN A 169 -19.86 -16.78 -4.48
CA ASN A 169 -20.88 -15.74 -4.66
C ASN A 169 -20.48 -14.45 -3.93
N THR A 170 -19.38 -13.85 -4.40
CA THR A 170 -18.85 -12.59 -3.89
C THR A 170 -19.11 -11.48 -4.92
N GLU A 171 -19.69 -10.39 -4.47
CA GLU A 171 -19.91 -9.17 -5.25
C GLU A 171 -19.05 -8.04 -4.70
N SER A 172 -18.82 -6.99 -5.48
CA SER A 172 -18.09 -5.82 -5.01
C SER A 172 -19.06 -4.72 -4.60
N ILE A 173 -18.97 -4.24 -3.36
CA ILE A 173 -19.77 -3.10 -2.87
C ILE A 173 -18.92 -1.84 -2.76
N LEU A 174 -19.51 -0.70 -3.11
CA LEU A 174 -18.81 0.58 -3.18
C LEU A 174 -19.27 1.51 -2.06
N PHE A 175 -18.30 1.98 -1.28
CA PHE A 175 -18.43 3.05 -0.31
C PHE A 175 -17.89 4.34 -0.92
N VAL A 176 -18.69 5.40 -0.94
CA VAL A 176 -18.33 6.70 -1.52
C VAL A 176 -18.20 7.71 -0.39
N LYS A 177 -17.16 8.54 -0.46
CA LYS A 177 -16.89 9.57 0.54
C LYS A 177 -18.02 10.60 0.49
N THR A 178 -18.61 10.89 1.64
CA THR A 178 -19.60 11.95 1.78
C THR A 178 -18.88 13.28 1.97
N GLU A 179 -19.41 14.34 1.37
CA GLU A 179 -18.99 15.69 1.75
C GLU A 179 -19.27 15.90 3.25
N SER A 180 -18.24 16.23 4.02
CA SER A 180 -18.44 16.69 5.39
C SER A 180 -19.25 18.00 5.34
N GLU A 181 -20.42 18.02 5.97
CA GLU A 181 -21.14 19.27 6.27
C GLU A 181 -20.25 20.26 7.06
#